data_AF-A0A8S2FF22-F1
#
_entry.id   AF-A0A8S2FF22-F1
#
_cell.length_a   1.000
_cell.length_b   1.000
_cell.length_c   1.000
_cell.angle_alpha   90.00
_cell.angle_beta   90.00
_cell.angle_gamma   90.00
#
_symmetry.space_group_name_H-M   'P 1'
#
loop_
_entity.id
_entity.type
_entity.pdbx_description
1 polymer ?
#
loop_
_entity_poly.entity_id
_entity_poly.type
_entity_poly.pdbx_seq_one_letter_code
_entity_poly.pdbx_strand_id
1 'polypeptide(L)'
;GVRQLPCGPGTYQNDYGSSSCANCPNGYYTTFYNSTDCMICPLGMMCPNNDRAPIACPAGTYQDTFGSTTCQQCTQGYFSTSSTSIECQICPKGSECPRPDQAPLSCRPGTYSYDYGSYACQSCPAGTYTTQSGAVLWTVCPKGNECPRPDQPPSPCRPGTFSDSERSSSCSPCQQNYYASKTGAVQCQLCPVGFECLQRDQDPRTCLPGYSRDYSQYSCTKCTSGSYATNVSSVRCDACPLGSECPSTDQPPTPLCTKCSPGYYTTKTGSVQCDLCPTGSSCANTDQAPQLCPPGTYSDLKSTRCTACPQGYYTVANGSSSCNICPRGYQCSAADQPPKSCPKGTYASYGSTNCQSCNRGYYAVSLNSSLCIPCAPGYYCDDTTMCPKQCGQGMFSDSAAISCIQCNNPNCSSIMGIFDCDTCTQGKPPQCKQISQHLKRIK
;
A
#
# COMPACT_ATOMS: atom_id res chain seq x y z
N GLY A 1 114.43 0.52 -65.12
CA GLY A 1 113.34 -0.47 -65.08
C GLY A 1 112.13 0.20 -64.49
N VAL A 2 110.97 0.10 -65.14
CA VAL A 2 109.71 0.67 -64.62
C VAL A 2 109.31 -0.15 -63.38
N ARG A 3 109.24 0.49 -62.21
CA ARG A 3 108.76 -0.15 -60.98
C ARG A 3 107.24 -0.30 -61.11
N GLN A 4 106.74 -1.50 -61.39
CA GLN A 4 105.31 -1.78 -61.33
C GLN A 4 104.88 -1.71 -59.86
N LEU A 5 104.07 -0.71 -59.51
CA LEU A 5 103.42 -0.69 -58.20
C LEU A 5 102.16 -1.57 -58.28
N PRO A 6 101.98 -2.51 -57.33
CA PRO A 6 100.79 -3.32 -57.25
C PRO A 6 99.56 -2.42 -57.01
N CYS A 7 98.44 -2.72 -57.66
CA CYS A 7 97.19 -2.03 -57.39
C CYS A 7 96.80 -2.23 -55.93
N GLY A 8 96.53 -1.12 -55.23
CA GLY A 8 96.10 -1.13 -53.84
C GLY A 8 94.59 -1.36 -53.71
N PRO A 9 94.10 -1.56 -52.47
CA PRO A 9 92.67 -1.67 -52.19
C PRO A 9 91.86 -0.56 -52.89
N GLY A 10 90.68 -0.92 -53.41
CA GLY A 10 89.81 -0.03 -54.18
C GLY A 10 90.19 0.17 -55.64
N THR A 11 91.29 -0.44 -56.11
CA THR A 11 91.75 -0.36 -57.50
C THR A 11 92.08 -1.73 -58.09
N TYR A 12 91.86 -1.92 -59.39
CA TYR A 12 92.10 -3.16 -60.11
C TYR A 12 92.82 -2.94 -61.45
N GLN A 13 93.41 -3.99 -62.01
CA GLN A 13 93.99 -3.98 -63.35
C GLN A 13 93.87 -5.37 -64.02
N ASN A 14 93.15 -5.44 -65.12
CA ASN A 14 92.89 -6.65 -65.90
C ASN A 14 93.71 -6.75 -67.20
N ASP A 15 94.37 -5.66 -67.62
CA ASP A 15 95.20 -5.59 -68.82
C ASP A 15 96.68 -5.86 -68.52
N TYR A 16 97.27 -6.82 -69.26
CA TYR A 16 98.68 -7.15 -69.15
C TYR A 16 99.58 -5.99 -69.60
N GLY A 17 100.46 -5.52 -68.71
CA GLY A 17 101.48 -4.50 -69.01
C GLY A 17 101.04 -3.04 -68.76
N SER A 18 99.84 -2.81 -68.22
CA SER A 18 99.36 -1.48 -67.85
C SER A 18 100.16 -0.87 -66.68
N SER A 19 100.28 0.47 -66.66
CA SER A 19 101.02 1.23 -65.64
C SER A 19 100.14 2.01 -64.66
N SER A 20 98.81 1.92 -64.79
CA SER A 20 97.83 2.62 -63.96
C SER A 20 96.71 1.68 -63.51
N CYS A 21 96.25 1.79 -62.27
CA CYS A 21 95.13 0.99 -61.76
C CYS A 21 93.80 1.74 -61.92
N ALA A 22 92.76 1.04 -62.35
CA ALA A 22 91.41 1.60 -62.44
C ALA A 22 90.73 1.54 -61.07
N ASN A 23 89.99 2.57 -60.67
CA ASN A 23 89.17 2.52 -59.46
C ASN A 23 88.00 1.55 -59.66
N CYS A 24 87.68 0.78 -58.63
CA CYS A 24 86.45 0.02 -58.64
C CYS A 24 85.25 0.98 -58.76
N PRO A 25 84.28 0.69 -59.66
CA PRO A 25 83.09 1.51 -59.81
C PRO A 25 82.24 1.50 -58.52
N ASN A 26 81.38 2.50 -58.35
CA ASN A 26 80.47 2.57 -57.20
C ASN A 26 79.68 1.27 -57.06
N GLY A 27 79.62 0.74 -55.84
CA GLY A 27 79.01 -0.57 -55.58
C GLY A 27 79.95 -1.76 -55.73
N TYR A 28 81.19 -1.56 -56.13
CA TYR A 28 82.20 -2.60 -56.22
C TYR A 28 83.38 -2.28 -55.31
N TYR A 29 84.03 -3.31 -54.78
CA TYR A 29 85.14 -3.17 -53.85
C TYR A 29 86.23 -4.20 -54.11
N THR A 30 87.43 -3.90 -53.63
CA THR A 30 88.49 -4.89 -53.47
C THR A 30 89.38 -4.51 -52.29
N THR A 31 89.62 -5.44 -51.38
CA THR A 31 90.46 -5.24 -50.19
C THR A 31 91.87 -5.80 -50.37
N PHE A 32 92.13 -6.48 -51.48
CA PHE A 32 93.39 -7.17 -51.74
C PHE A 32 94.30 -6.35 -52.65
N TYR A 33 95.60 -6.45 -52.41
CA TYR A 33 96.59 -5.94 -53.35
C TYR A 33 96.66 -6.85 -54.59
N ASN A 34 96.93 -6.28 -55.76
CA ASN A 34 96.98 -7.00 -57.07
C ASN A 34 95.64 -7.58 -57.52
N SER A 35 94.54 -6.93 -57.19
CA SER A 35 93.22 -7.35 -57.66
C SER A 35 93.09 -7.14 -59.18
N THR A 36 92.66 -8.18 -59.90
CA THR A 36 92.42 -8.11 -61.35
C THR A 36 90.97 -7.77 -61.70
N ASP A 37 90.07 -7.77 -60.71
CA ASP A 37 88.65 -7.49 -60.88
C ASP A 37 88.04 -7.03 -59.55
N CYS A 38 86.94 -6.28 -59.61
CA CYS A 38 86.27 -5.79 -58.42
C CYS A 38 85.09 -6.68 -58.03
N MET A 39 84.93 -6.94 -56.73
CA MET A 39 83.80 -7.70 -56.21
C MET A 39 82.58 -6.79 -56.08
N ILE A 40 81.42 -7.22 -56.57
CA ILE A 40 80.17 -6.50 -56.37
C ILE A 40 79.77 -6.54 -54.88
N CYS A 41 79.26 -5.42 -54.35
CA CYS A 41 78.78 -5.36 -52.98
C CYS A 41 77.61 -6.33 -52.81
N PRO A 42 77.68 -7.29 -51.87
CA PRO A 42 76.65 -8.31 -51.70
C PRO A 42 75.39 -7.73 -51.04
N LEU A 43 74.26 -8.44 -51.18
CA LEU A 43 73.00 -8.10 -50.52
C LEU A 43 73.17 -8.02 -48.99
N GLY A 44 72.37 -7.17 -48.35
CA GLY A 44 72.40 -6.93 -46.90
C GLY A 44 73.63 -6.16 -46.43
N MET A 45 74.48 -5.68 -47.34
CA MET A 45 75.67 -4.90 -47.02
C MET A 45 75.72 -3.61 -47.85
N MET A 46 76.46 -2.63 -47.35
CA MET A 46 76.78 -1.41 -48.07
C MET A 46 78.28 -1.26 -48.24
N CYS A 47 78.67 -0.71 -49.38
CA CYS A 47 80.07 -0.41 -49.70
C CYS A 47 80.24 1.09 -49.95
N PRO A 48 80.25 1.95 -48.91
CA PRO A 48 80.41 3.40 -49.09
C PRO A 48 81.78 3.78 -49.66
N ASN A 49 82.78 2.93 -49.41
CA ASN A 49 84.14 3.08 -49.93
C ASN A 49 84.53 1.79 -50.67
N ASN A 50 85.26 1.92 -51.77
CA ASN A 50 85.66 0.81 -52.63
C ASN A 50 86.93 0.07 -52.13
N ASP A 51 87.66 0.66 -51.18
CA ASP A 51 88.91 0.15 -50.59
C ASP A 51 88.71 -0.63 -49.29
N ARG A 52 87.46 -0.76 -48.82
CA ARG A 52 87.10 -1.41 -47.55
C ARG A 52 86.20 -2.62 -47.77
N ALA A 53 86.21 -3.52 -46.78
CA ALA A 53 85.27 -4.63 -46.75
C ALA A 53 83.82 -4.11 -46.62
N PRO A 54 82.82 -4.82 -47.19
CA PRO A 54 81.41 -4.45 -47.09
C PRO A 54 80.97 -4.32 -45.62
N ILE A 55 80.18 -3.29 -45.34
CA ILE A 55 79.63 -3.03 -44.01
C ILE A 55 78.23 -3.63 -43.96
N ALA A 56 77.97 -4.52 -43.00
CA ALA A 56 76.63 -5.06 -42.78
C ALA A 56 75.62 -3.92 -42.56
N CYS A 57 74.45 -4.01 -43.19
CA CYS A 57 73.35 -3.13 -42.87
C CYS A 57 72.94 -3.33 -41.40
N PRO A 58 73.00 -2.29 -40.56
CA PRO A 58 72.62 -2.40 -39.15
C PRO A 58 71.11 -2.65 -39.02
N ALA A 59 70.68 -3.08 -37.83
CA ALA A 59 69.27 -3.22 -37.50
C ALA A 59 68.48 -1.94 -37.85
N GLY A 60 67.27 -2.12 -38.36
CA GLY A 60 66.42 -1.06 -38.90
C GLY A 60 66.71 -0.68 -40.34
N THR A 61 67.70 -1.32 -40.98
CA THR A 61 68.04 -1.11 -42.39
C THR A 61 68.20 -2.41 -43.17
N TYR A 62 68.05 -2.34 -44.49
CA TYR A 62 68.20 -3.49 -45.38
C TYR A 62 68.86 -3.09 -46.70
N GLN A 63 69.27 -4.10 -47.47
CA GLN A 63 69.72 -3.90 -48.84
C GLN A 63 69.40 -5.11 -49.72
N ASP A 64 68.51 -4.92 -50.68
CA ASP A 64 67.99 -5.93 -51.61
C ASP A 64 68.62 -5.86 -53.01
N THR A 65 69.46 -4.85 -53.27
CA THR A 65 70.17 -4.68 -54.55
C THR A 65 71.66 -4.91 -54.40
N PHE A 66 72.24 -5.65 -55.36
CA PHE A 66 73.68 -5.80 -55.46
C PHE A 66 74.33 -4.46 -55.83
N GLY A 67 75.51 -4.20 -55.28
CA GLY A 67 76.29 -3.01 -55.61
C GLY A 67 75.79 -1.71 -54.96
N SER A 68 75.07 -1.80 -53.85
CA SER A 68 74.63 -0.59 -53.15
C SER A 68 75.71 0.01 -52.26
N THR A 69 75.75 1.34 -52.20
CA THR A 69 76.67 2.10 -51.34
C THR A 69 76.03 2.54 -50.01
N THR A 70 74.72 2.35 -49.84
CA THR A 70 73.95 2.76 -48.66
C THR A 70 72.87 1.73 -48.30
N CYS A 71 72.55 1.58 -47.03
CA CYS A 71 71.41 0.76 -46.61
C CYS A 71 70.11 1.58 -46.65
N GLN A 72 69.02 0.93 -47.07
CA GLN A 72 67.67 1.50 -47.05
C GLN A 72 67.07 1.35 -45.66
N GLN A 73 66.36 2.37 -45.16
CA GLN A 73 65.69 2.33 -43.85
C GLN A 73 64.36 1.58 -43.97
N CYS A 74 64.02 0.78 -42.96
CA CYS A 74 62.67 0.23 -42.88
C CYS A 74 61.65 1.35 -42.67
N THR A 75 60.56 1.31 -43.42
CA THR A 75 59.43 2.25 -43.27
C THR A 75 58.65 1.96 -41.99
N GLN A 76 57.84 2.93 -41.56
CA GLN A 76 56.96 2.77 -40.41
C GLN A 76 56.09 1.49 -40.53
N GLY A 77 56.01 0.72 -39.45
CA GLY A 77 55.32 -0.57 -39.46
C GLY A 77 56.17 -1.75 -39.95
N TYR A 78 57.44 -1.53 -40.27
CA TYR A 78 58.38 -2.57 -40.64
C TYR A 78 59.62 -2.50 -39.75
N PHE A 79 60.26 -3.64 -39.53
CA PHE A 79 61.44 -3.76 -38.66
C PHE A 79 62.45 -4.73 -39.25
N SER A 80 63.70 -4.61 -38.80
CA SER A 80 64.72 -5.63 -39.01
C SER A 80 65.68 -5.63 -37.82
N THR A 81 65.74 -6.74 -37.10
CA THR A 81 66.61 -6.93 -35.92
C THR A 81 67.97 -7.52 -36.28
N SER A 82 68.11 -8.04 -37.50
CA SER A 82 69.32 -8.74 -37.95
C SER A 82 70.27 -7.79 -38.67
N SER A 83 71.54 -7.79 -38.28
CA SER A 83 72.60 -7.20 -39.10
C SER A 83 72.80 -8.07 -40.34
N THR A 84 72.78 -7.47 -41.55
CA THR A 84 72.73 -8.12 -42.88
C THR A 84 71.34 -8.46 -43.46
N SER A 85 70.29 -7.72 -43.08
CA SER A 85 68.95 -7.90 -43.65
C SER A 85 68.89 -7.53 -45.13
N ILE A 86 68.23 -8.36 -45.94
CA ILE A 86 67.92 -8.06 -47.35
C ILE A 86 66.50 -7.56 -47.56
N GLU A 87 65.67 -7.58 -46.52
CA GLU A 87 64.29 -7.10 -46.53
C GLU A 87 63.90 -6.61 -45.13
N CYS A 88 62.85 -5.80 -45.02
CA CYS A 88 62.24 -5.49 -43.73
C CYS A 88 61.02 -6.37 -43.48
N GLN A 89 60.88 -6.86 -42.25
CA GLN A 89 59.74 -7.65 -41.85
C GLN A 89 58.58 -6.73 -41.46
N ILE A 90 57.38 -7.05 -41.95
CA ILE A 90 56.16 -6.32 -41.57
C ILE A 90 55.83 -6.60 -40.10
N CYS A 91 55.42 -5.57 -39.37
CA CYS A 91 55.03 -5.71 -37.98
C CYS A 91 53.85 -6.69 -37.86
N PRO A 92 53.94 -7.74 -37.04
CA PRO A 92 52.87 -8.71 -36.89
C PRO A 92 51.66 -8.10 -36.17
N LYS A 93 50.48 -8.68 -36.41
CA LYS A 93 49.26 -8.37 -35.66
C LYS A 93 49.46 -8.58 -34.17
N GLY A 94 48.79 -7.77 -33.35
CA GLY A 94 48.96 -7.79 -31.91
C GLY A 94 50.26 -7.15 -31.41
N SER A 95 51.09 -6.61 -32.30
CA SER A 95 52.30 -5.89 -31.94
C SER A 95 52.34 -4.47 -32.51
N GLU A 96 53.19 -3.64 -31.90
CA GLU A 96 53.60 -2.34 -32.39
C GLU A 96 55.11 -2.32 -32.68
N CYS A 97 55.47 -1.63 -33.76
CA CYS A 97 56.85 -1.44 -34.18
C CYS A 97 57.15 0.07 -34.26
N PRO A 98 57.31 0.76 -33.11
CA PRO A 98 57.59 2.19 -33.07
C PRO A 98 59.01 2.52 -33.55
N ARG A 99 59.91 1.54 -33.54
CA ARG A 99 61.29 1.66 -34.01
C ARG A 99 61.65 0.50 -34.93
N PRO A 100 62.30 0.75 -36.08
CA PRO A 100 62.62 -0.27 -37.07
C PRO A 100 63.79 -1.18 -36.64
N ASP A 101 64.64 -0.77 -35.71
CA ASP A 101 65.80 -1.50 -35.20
C ASP A 101 65.47 -2.44 -34.03
N GLN A 102 64.22 -2.48 -33.58
CA GLN A 102 63.79 -3.25 -32.42
C GLN A 102 62.85 -4.39 -32.82
N ALA A 103 62.82 -5.43 -31.99
CA ALA A 103 61.83 -6.50 -32.13
C ALA A 103 60.41 -5.96 -31.85
N PRO A 104 59.36 -6.53 -32.49
CA PRO A 104 57.97 -6.12 -32.26
C PRO A 104 57.58 -6.19 -30.79
N LEU A 105 56.94 -5.13 -30.30
CA LEU A 105 56.45 -5.04 -28.93
C LEU A 105 55.00 -5.49 -28.90
N SER A 106 54.67 -6.50 -28.08
CA SER A 106 53.27 -6.92 -27.92
C SER A 106 52.41 -5.80 -27.35
N CYS A 107 51.22 -5.61 -27.91
CA CYS A 107 50.25 -4.67 -27.38
C CYS A 107 49.96 -4.95 -25.91
N ARG A 108 49.94 -3.90 -25.09
CA ARG A 108 49.65 -4.02 -23.66
C ARG A 108 48.15 -4.27 -23.46
N PRO A 109 47.72 -4.88 -22.34
CA PRO A 109 46.30 -4.97 -21.98
C PRO A 109 45.60 -3.61 -22.13
N GLY A 110 44.38 -3.63 -22.66
CA GLY A 110 43.63 -2.44 -23.05
C GLY A 110 43.99 -1.82 -24.40
N THR A 111 44.92 -2.43 -25.14
CA THR A 111 45.28 -2.03 -26.51
C THR A 111 45.31 -3.23 -27.45
N TYR A 112 45.15 -2.99 -28.76
CA TYR A 112 45.12 -4.03 -29.79
C TYR A 112 45.72 -3.54 -31.11
N SER A 113 46.07 -4.50 -31.97
CA SER A 113 46.59 -4.25 -33.33
C SER A 113 46.02 -5.30 -34.28
N TYR A 114 45.00 -4.91 -35.05
CA TYR A 114 44.25 -5.83 -35.93
C TYR A 114 44.95 -6.09 -37.26
N ASP A 115 45.62 -5.06 -37.79
CA ASP A 115 46.29 -5.08 -39.08
C ASP A 115 47.79 -5.34 -38.92
N TYR A 116 48.40 -5.85 -40.00
CA TYR A 116 49.85 -5.90 -40.11
C TYR A 116 50.41 -4.49 -40.30
N GLY A 117 51.66 -4.27 -39.88
CA GLY A 117 52.34 -3.00 -40.10
C GLY A 117 51.97 -1.89 -39.10
N SER A 118 51.40 -2.24 -37.95
CA SER A 118 51.04 -1.25 -36.93
C SER A 118 52.28 -0.63 -36.29
N TYR A 119 52.37 0.70 -36.33
CA TYR A 119 53.44 1.44 -35.67
C TYR A 119 53.18 1.67 -34.18
N ALA A 120 51.92 1.62 -33.77
CA ALA A 120 51.43 1.80 -32.41
C ALA A 120 50.16 0.98 -32.21
N CYS A 121 49.97 0.44 -31.02
CA CYS A 121 48.74 -0.25 -30.64
C CYS A 121 47.60 0.75 -30.41
N GLN A 122 46.40 0.38 -30.86
CA GLN A 122 45.19 1.18 -30.67
C GLN A 122 44.54 0.86 -29.32
N SER A 123 44.05 1.86 -28.60
CA SER A 123 43.25 1.63 -27.39
C SER A 123 41.92 0.97 -27.74
N CYS A 124 41.45 0.07 -26.87
CA CYS A 124 40.12 -0.52 -27.04
C CYS A 124 39.05 0.58 -26.98
N PRO A 125 38.04 0.56 -27.88
CA PRO A 125 36.89 1.47 -27.81
C PRO A 125 36.16 1.40 -26.46
N ALA A 126 35.43 2.46 -26.09
CA ALA A 126 34.63 2.49 -24.87
C ALA A 126 33.65 1.30 -24.82
N GLY A 127 33.54 0.66 -23.64
CA GLY A 127 32.72 -0.54 -23.47
C GLY A 127 33.31 -1.81 -24.08
N THR A 128 34.58 -1.80 -24.45
CA THR A 128 35.30 -3.00 -24.89
C THR A 128 36.59 -3.14 -24.09
N TYR A 129 37.12 -4.36 -24.00
CA TYR A 129 38.29 -4.65 -23.17
C TYR A 129 39.15 -5.74 -23.79
N THR A 130 40.42 -5.79 -23.39
CA THR A 130 41.29 -6.94 -23.57
C THR A 130 42.27 -7.03 -22.42
N THR A 131 42.35 -8.20 -21.80
CA THR A 131 43.30 -8.47 -20.71
C THR A 131 44.56 -9.18 -21.20
N GLN A 132 44.59 -9.59 -22.48
CA GLN A 132 45.69 -10.34 -23.06
C GLN A 132 46.74 -9.38 -23.63
N SER A 133 48.01 -9.65 -23.33
CA SER A 133 49.11 -9.04 -24.08
C SER A 133 49.13 -9.60 -25.51
N GLY A 134 49.46 -8.75 -26.48
CA GLY A 134 49.48 -9.15 -27.88
C GLY A 134 48.09 -9.25 -28.53
N ALA A 135 47.08 -8.56 -27.98
CA ALA A 135 45.72 -8.68 -28.47
C ALA A 135 45.58 -8.18 -29.92
N VAL A 136 45.01 -9.03 -30.78
CA VAL A 136 44.70 -8.68 -32.17
C VAL A 136 43.34 -7.96 -32.27
N LEU A 137 42.43 -8.24 -31.35
CA LEU A 137 41.10 -7.65 -31.29
C LEU A 137 40.64 -7.50 -29.84
N TRP A 138 39.70 -6.58 -29.61
CA TRP A 138 39.02 -6.38 -28.34
C TRP A 138 37.80 -7.29 -28.17
N THR A 139 37.34 -7.43 -26.93
CA THR A 139 36.11 -8.14 -26.55
C THR A 139 35.04 -7.14 -26.12
N VAL A 140 33.78 -7.40 -26.48
CA VAL A 140 32.63 -6.58 -26.08
C VAL A 140 32.34 -6.77 -24.59
N CYS A 141 32.08 -5.67 -23.87
CA CYS A 141 31.57 -5.77 -22.51
C CYS A 141 30.14 -6.37 -22.53
N PRO A 142 29.92 -7.54 -21.91
CA PRO A 142 28.63 -8.20 -21.94
C PRO A 142 27.61 -7.46 -21.06
N LYS A 143 26.31 -7.69 -21.33
CA LYS A 143 25.21 -7.19 -20.48
C LYS A 143 25.40 -7.62 -19.03
N GLY A 144 24.86 -6.84 -18.10
CA GLY A 144 24.99 -7.05 -16.66
C GLY A 144 26.39 -6.73 -16.11
N ASN A 145 27.31 -6.25 -16.95
CA ASN A 145 28.65 -5.86 -16.53
C ASN A 145 28.95 -4.41 -16.95
N GLU A 146 29.93 -3.83 -16.28
CA GLU A 146 30.57 -2.58 -16.64
C GLU A 146 32.05 -2.79 -16.92
N CYS A 147 32.55 -2.09 -17.93
CA CYS A 147 33.96 -2.09 -18.31
C CYS A 147 34.49 -0.65 -18.26
N PRO A 148 34.76 -0.12 -17.05
CA PRO A 148 35.24 1.26 -16.88
C PRO A 148 36.68 1.44 -17.35
N ARG A 149 37.44 0.35 -17.43
CA ARG A 149 38.80 0.35 -17.97
C ARG A 149 38.98 -0.77 -19.01
N PRO A 150 39.65 -0.49 -20.14
CA PRO A 150 39.82 -1.45 -21.22
C PRO A 150 40.84 -2.56 -20.92
N ASP A 151 41.71 -2.39 -19.92
CA ASP A 151 42.75 -3.34 -19.52
C ASP A 151 42.29 -4.37 -18.46
N GLN A 152 41.07 -4.22 -17.95
CA GLN A 152 40.51 -5.04 -16.87
C GLN A 152 39.41 -5.97 -17.39
N PRO A 153 39.17 -7.11 -16.72
CA PRO A 153 38.01 -7.93 -17.03
C PRO A 153 36.70 -7.21 -16.67
N PRO A 154 35.55 -7.59 -17.25
CA PRO A 154 34.26 -7.00 -16.94
C PRO A 154 33.92 -7.13 -15.46
N SER A 155 33.42 -6.05 -14.86
CA SER A 155 32.93 -6.08 -13.49
C SER A 155 31.41 -6.25 -13.49
N PRO A 156 30.85 -7.24 -12.77
CA PRO A 156 29.40 -7.40 -12.70
C PRO A 156 28.78 -6.20 -11.99
N CYS A 157 27.63 -5.74 -12.50
CA CYS A 157 26.89 -4.65 -11.88
C CYS A 157 26.59 -4.97 -10.42
N ARG A 158 26.85 -4.00 -9.53
CA ARG A 158 26.59 -4.16 -8.11
C ARG A 158 25.08 -4.16 -7.85
N PRO A 159 24.60 -4.78 -6.75
CA PRO A 159 23.20 -4.69 -6.36
C PRO A 159 22.72 -3.23 -6.33
N GLY A 160 21.50 -3.00 -6.81
CA GLY A 160 20.92 -1.67 -7.04
C GLY A 160 21.27 -1.02 -8.38
N THR A 161 22.09 -1.67 -9.21
CA THR A 161 22.45 -1.21 -10.56
C THR A 161 22.27 -2.32 -11.60
N PHE A 162 22.12 -1.94 -12.86
CA PHE A 162 21.94 -2.86 -13.98
C PHE A 162 22.62 -2.35 -15.27
N SER A 163 22.78 -3.24 -16.24
CA SER A 163 23.27 -2.92 -17.59
C SER A 163 22.56 -3.80 -18.61
N ASP A 164 21.64 -3.20 -19.38
CA ASP A 164 20.84 -3.89 -20.41
C ASP A 164 21.49 -3.90 -21.80
N SER A 165 22.58 -3.16 -21.93
CA SER A 165 23.24 -2.83 -23.18
C SER A 165 24.64 -3.44 -23.24
N GLU A 166 24.99 -3.98 -24.39
CA GLU A 166 26.37 -4.35 -24.67
C GLU A 166 27.22 -3.07 -24.79
N ARG A 167 28.52 -3.19 -24.49
CA ARG A 167 29.45 -2.05 -24.45
C ARG A 167 29.15 -1.00 -23.39
N SER A 168 28.59 -1.42 -22.26
CA SER A 168 28.42 -0.50 -21.13
C SER A 168 29.76 -0.25 -20.41
N SER A 169 30.11 1.04 -20.28
CA SER A 169 31.25 1.48 -19.46
C SER A 169 30.90 1.61 -17.98
N SER A 170 29.60 1.66 -17.64
CA SER A 170 29.12 1.90 -16.27
C SER A 170 27.70 1.37 -16.07
N CYS A 171 27.42 0.76 -14.92
CA CYS A 171 26.09 0.29 -14.59
C CYS A 171 25.15 1.45 -14.21
N SER A 172 23.90 1.38 -14.68
CA SER A 172 22.86 2.37 -14.38
C SER A 172 22.12 2.01 -13.09
N PRO A 173 21.78 2.97 -12.21
CA PRO A 173 21.02 2.68 -11.01
C PRO A 173 19.57 2.30 -11.33
N CYS A 174 18.98 1.42 -10.54
CA CYS A 174 17.55 1.15 -10.63
C CYS A 174 16.74 2.41 -10.32
N GLN A 175 15.66 2.66 -11.07
CA GLN A 175 14.74 3.76 -10.80
C GLN A 175 13.94 3.50 -9.51
N GLN A 176 13.24 4.52 -9.00
CA GLN A 176 12.37 4.35 -7.84
C GLN A 176 11.30 3.29 -8.14
N ASN A 177 10.93 2.49 -7.13
CA ASN A 177 10.03 1.33 -7.27
C ASN A 177 10.63 0.11 -8.02
N TYR A 178 11.91 0.15 -8.39
CA TYR A 178 12.63 -0.99 -8.96
C TYR A 178 13.84 -1.37 -8.11
N TYR A 179 14.22 -2.63 -8.13
CA TYR A 179 15.35 -3.17 -7.36
C TYR A 179 16.15 -4.20 -8.17
N ALA A 180 17.39 -4.43 -7.75
CA ALA A 180 18.25 -5.50 -8.24
C ALA A 180 19.08 -6.00 -7.05
N SER A 181 18.65 -7.08 -6.41
CA SER A 181 19.30 -7.60 -5.20
C SER A 181 20.56 -8.43 -5.48
N LYS A 182 20.75 -8.87 -6.72
CA LYS A 182 21.88 -9.71 -7.14
C LYS A 182 22.85 -8.94 -8.02
N THR A 183 24.11 -9.35 -7.98
CA THR A 183 25.14 -8.84 -8.90
C THR A 183 24.84 -9.27 -10.34
N GLY A 184 25.31 -8.49 -11.31
CA GLY A 184 25.20 -8.86 -12.72
C GLY A 184 23.83 -8.59 -13.34
N ALA A 185 23.00 -7.74 -12.74
CA ALA A 185 21.64 -7.50 -13.21
C ALA A 185 21.63 -6.88 -14.62
N VAL A 186 20.88 -7.49 -15.53
CA VAL A 186 20.67 -6.97 -16.89
C VAL A 186 19.47 -6.02 -16.99
N GLN A 187 18.60 -6.05 -15.99
CA GLN A 187 17.43 -5.18 -15.85
C GLN A 187 17.06 -5.09 -14.37
N CYS A 188 16.42 -4.00 -13.96
CA CYS A 188 15.84 -3.92 -12.63
C CYS A 188 14.45 -4.57 -12.60
N GLN A 189 14.14 -5.19 -11.47
CA GLN A 189 12.85 -5.81 -11.23
C GLN A 189 11.91 -4.80 -10.58
N LEU A 190 10.64 -4.79 -11.02
CA LEU A 190 9.62 -3.98 -10.38
C LEU A 190 9.37 -4.51 -8.96
N CYS A 191 9.32 -3.62 -7.98
CA CYS A 191 9.04 -3.99 -6.59
C CYS A 191 7.61 -4.54 -6.50
N PRO A 192 7.41 -5.80 -6.06
CA PRO A 192 6.08 -6.40 -6.01
C PRO A 192 5.12 -5.67 -5.06
N VAL A 193 3.82 -5.74 -5.34
CA VAL A 193 2.78 -5.27 -4.41
C VAL A 193 2.78 -6.10 -3.13
N GLY A 194 2.42 -5.50 -2.00
CA GLY A 194 2.56 -6.11 -0.68
C GLY A 194 4.01 -6.22 -0.18
N PHE A 195 5.00 -5.73 -0.93
CA PHE A 195 6.40 -5.65 -0.49
C PHE A 195 6.92 -4.23 -0.63
N GLU A 196 7.79 -3.79 0.27
CA GLU A 196 8.52 -2.53 0.15
C GLU A 196 9.99 -2.73 -0.19
N CYS A 197 10.49 -1.86 -1.07
CA CYS A 197 11.89 -1.80 -1.46
C CYS A 197 12.49 -0.50 -0.94
N LEU A 198 12.90 -0.50 0.33
CA LEU A 198 13.53 0.67 0.97
C LEU A 198 14.92 0.95 0.40
N GLN A 199 15.61 -0.09 -0.04
CA GLN A 199 16.87 0.02 -0.75
C GLN A 199 16.80 -0.75 -2.06
N ARG A 200 17.54 -0.26 -3.07
CA ARG A 200 17.52 -0.80 -4.44
C ARG A 200 18.36 -2.07 -4.58
N ASP A 201 19.23 -2.33 -3.61
CA ASP A 201 20.24 -3.38 -3.56
C ASP A 201 19.82 -4.60 -2.71
N GLN A 202 18.64 -4.56 -2.10
CA GLN A 202 18.16 -5.61 -1.20
C GLN A 202 16.91 -6.29 -1.76
N ASP A 203 16.63 -7.51 -1.29
CA ASP A 203 15.37 -8.17 -1.59
C ASP A 203 14.17 -7.41 -0.97
N PRO A 204 13.00 -7.41 -1.64
CA PRO A 204 11.82 -6.72 -1.14
C PRO A 204 11.39 -7.27 0.22
N ARG A 205 11.05 -6.39 1.16
CA ARG A 205 10.53 -6.80 2.47
C ARG A 205 9.02 -6.84 2.45
N THR A 206 8.43 -7.89 3.03
CA THR A 206 6.98 -8.01 3.13
C THR A 206 6.40 -6.87 3.97
N CYS A 207 5.26 -6.32 3.56
CA CYS A 207 4.49 -5.46 4.44
C CYS A 207 4.02 -6.26 5.66
N LEU A 208 4.29 -5.72 6.84
CA LEU A 208 3.83 -6.28 8.11
C LEU A 208 2.32 -6.09 8.26
N PRO A 209 1.65 -6.88 9.13
CA PRO A 209 0.25 -6.66 9.47
C PRO A 209 -0.02 -5.21 9.91
N GLY A 210 -1.14 -4.65 9.46
CA GLY A 210 -1.50 -3.24 9.63
C GLY A 210 -0.92 -2.32 8.56
N TYR A 211 -0.13 -2.85 7.62
CA TYR A 211 0.38 -2.11 6.47
C TYR A 211 -0.02 -2.77 5.16
N SER A 212 -0.18 -1.97 4.12
CA SER A 212 -0.43 -2.47 2.77
C SER A 212 0.34 -1.67 1.73
N ARG A 213 0.48 -2.24 0.53
CA ARG A 213 1.08 -1.54 -0.61
C ARG A 213 0.49 -2.01 -1.93
N ASP A 214 -0.16 -1.07 -2.60
CA ASP A 214 -0.64 -1.19 -3.98
C ASP A 214 0.35 -0.51 -4.95
N TYR A 215 0.12 -0.63 -6.25
CA TYR A 215 0.84 0.06 -7.33
C TYR A 215 0.87 1.59 -7.21
N SER A 216 -0.08 2.18 -6.48
CA SER A 216 -0.17 3.63 -6.23
C SER A 216 0.81 4.14 -5.16
N GLN A 217 1.59 3.27 -4.51
CA GLN A 217 2.42 3.60 -3.34
C GLN A 217 3.88 3.13 -3.48
N TYR A 218 4.81 3.86 -2.86
CA TYR A 218 6.25 3.58 -2.97
C TYR A 218 6.82 2.75 -1.81
N SER A 219 6.17 2.72 -0.65
CA SER A 219 6.54 1.96 0.53
C SER A 219 5.29 1.37 1.19
N CYS A 220 5.46 0.46 2.16
CA CYS A 220 4.33 -0.04 2.92
C CYS A 220 3.67 1.11 3.67
N THR A 221 2.40 1.38 3.38
CA THR A 221 1.64 2.41 4.07
C THR A 221 0.78 1.80 5.14
N LYS A 222 0.70 2.48 6.27
CA LYS A 222 -0.13 2.06 7.38
C LYS A 222 -1.60 2.19 7.02
N CYS A 223 -2.41 1.20 7.38
CA CYS A 223 -3.85 1.29 7.24
C CYS A 223 -4.40 2.44 8.10
N THR A 224 -5.23 3.28 7.48
CA THR A 224 -5.91 4.39 8.16
C THR A 224 -7.01 3.84 9.07
N SER A 225 -7.45 4.65 10.04
CA SER A 225 -8.57 4.33 10.93
C SER A 225 -9.79 3.84 10.14
N GLY A 226 -10.44 2.79 10.62
CA GLY A 226 -11.54 2.13 9.90
C GLY A 226 -11.10 1.10 8.85
N SER A 227 -9.81 0.90 8.64
CA SER A 227 -9.29 -0.14 7.74
C SER A 227 -8.18 -0.97 8.39
N TYR A 228 -8.00 -2.21 7.93
CA TYR A 228 -7.08 -3.16 8.52
C TYR A 228 -6.45 -4.07 7.46
N ALA A 229 -5.33 -4.69 7.81
CA ALA A 229 -4.63 -5.68 7.01
C ALA A 229 -4.06 -6.74 7.95
N THR A 230 -4.64 -7.94 7.99
CA THR A 230 -4.19 -9.01 8.91
C THR A 230 -3.03 -9.82 8.35
N ASN A 231 -2.94 -9.93 7.03
CA ASN A 231 -1.96 -10.79 6.39
C ASN A 231 -0.66 -10.04 6.15
N VAL A 232 0.47 -10.75 6.28
CA VAL A 232 1.73 -10.30 5.69
C VAL A 232 1.54 -10.11 4.19
N SER A 233 2.25 -9.16 3.60
CA SER A 233 2.18 -8.83 2.17
C SER A 233 0.80 -8.39 1.65
N SER A 234 0.01 -7.72 2.50
CA SER A 234 -1.29 -7.19 2.09
C SER A 234 -1.13 -6.12 1.00
N VAL A 235 -1.90 -6.25 -0.09
CA VAL A 235 -1.88 -5.33 -1.22
C VAL A 235 -2.78 -4.11 -0.98
N ARG A 236 -3.82 -4.27 -0.17
CA ARG A 236 -4.73 -3.18 0.25
C ARG A 236 -5.11 -3.34 1.71
N CYS A 237 -5.60 -2.25 2.30
CA CYS A 237 -6.30 -2.28 3.56
C CYS A 237 -7.79 -2.52 3.31
N ASP A 238 -8.36 -3.52 3.99
CA ASP A 238 -9.78 -3.82 3.93
C ASP A 238 -10.54 -2.98 4.95
N ALA A 239 -11.72 -2.49 4.58
CA ALA A 239 -12.57 -1.74 5.52
C ALA A 239 -13.14 -2.68 6.59
N CYS A 240 -13.22 -2.21 7.84
CA CYS A 240 -13.79 -3.01 8.93
C CYS A 240 -15.25 -3.37 8.59
N PRO A 241 -15.68 -4.63 8.78
CA PRO A 241 -17.03 -5.05 8.39
C PRO A 241 -18.09 -4.38 9.26
N LEU A 242 -19.35 -4.48 8.83
CA LEU A 242 -20.50 -3.99 9.59
C LEU A 242 -20.48 -4.54 11.03
N GLY A 243 -20.96 -3.73 11.97
CA GLY A 243 -20.98 -4.09 13.38
C GLY A 243 -19.62 -4.23 14.05
N SER A 244 -18.55 -3.72 13.43
CA SER A 244 -17.20 -3.66 13.98
C SER A 244 -16.58 -2.27 13.85
N GLU A 245 -15.74 -1.91 14.82
CA GLU A 245 -14.98 -0.67 14.83
C GLU A 245 -13.46 -0.91 14.87
N CYS A 246 -12.72 0.06 14.35
CA CYS A 246 -11.26 0.08 14.33
C CYS A 246 -10.76 1.51 14.68
N PRO A 247 -10.73 1.88 15.98
CA PRO A 247 -10.52 3.26 16.42
C PRO A 247 -9.09 3.78 16.26
N SER A 248 -8.08 2.92 16.37
CA SER A 248 -6.69 3.30 16.09
C SER A 248 -5.86 2.08 15.66
N THR A 249 -4.99 2.32 14.68
CA THR A 249 -4.01 1.35 14.19
C THR A 249 -2.63 1.54 14.83
N ASP A 250 -2.51 2.36 15.89
CA ASP A 250 -1.24 2.78 16.53
C ASP A 250 -0.58 1.74 17.43
N GLN A 251 -1.18 0.57 17.63
CA GLN A 251 -0.55 -0.54 18.36
C GLN A 251 -0.35 -1.78 17.48
N PRO A 252 0.91 -2.18 17.20
CA PRO A 252 1.23 -3.53 16.76
C PRO A 252 1.15 -4.53 17.94
N PRO A 253 0.67 -5.78 17.74
CA PRO A 253 0.22 -6.37 16.49
C PRO A 253 -1.31 -6.30 16.36
N THR A 254 -1.74 -5.63 15.30
CA THR A 254 -3.05 -5.66 14.63
C THR A 254 -4.23 -4.97 15.34
N PRO A 255 -4.80 -3.91 14.74
CA PRO A 255 -6.18 -3.54 14.99
C PRO A 255 -7.04 -4.57 14.25
N LEU A 256 -7.27 -5.74 14.86
CA LEU A 256 -8.39 -6.57 14.43
C LEU A 256 -9.66 -5.72 14.55
N CYS A 257 -10.59 -5.90 13.61
CA CYS A 257 -11.91 -5.30 13.76
C CYS A 257 -12.53 -5.80 15.05
N THR A 258 -12.79 -4.88 15.97
CA THR A 258 -13.42 -5.22 17.23
C THR A 258 -14.91 -5.13 17.02
N LYS A 259 -15.64 -6.23 17.25
CA LYS A 259 -17.10 -6.20 17.20
C LYS A 259 -17.61 -5.18 18.22
N CYS A 260 -18.63 -4.40 17.85
CA CYS A 260 -19.22 -3.44 18.77
C CYS A 260 -19.65 -4.13 20.07
N SER A 261 -19.47 -3.46 21.20
CA SER A 261 -19.96 -3.95 22.49
C SER A 261 -21.50 -4.04 22.49
N PRO A 262 -22.11 -4.93 23.28
CA PRO A 262 -23.57 -4.99 23.43
C PRO A 262 -24.15 -3.60 23.74
N GLY A 263 -25.22 -3.21 23.01
CA GLY A 263 -25.82 -1.88 23.13
C GLY A 263 -25.20 -0.81 22.23
N TYR A 264 -24.27 -1.20 21.36
CA TYR A 264 -23.71 -0.37 20.30
C TYR A 264 -23.87 -1.06 18.94
N TYR A 265 -23.88 -0.28 17.86
CA TYR A 265 -24.04 -0.79 16.50
C TYR A 265 -23.26 0.07 15.49
N THR A 266 -23.02 -0.45 14.29
CA THR A 266 -22.65 0.37 13.14
C THR A 266 -23.11 -0.32 11.87
N THR A 267 -23.78 0.45 11.01
CA THR A 267 -24.25 -0.01 9.69
C THR A 267 -23.34 0.45 8.57
N LYS A 268 -22.15 0.97 8.89
CA LYS A 268 -21.18 1.44 7.92
C LYS A 268 -19.95 0.55 7.95
N THR A 269 -19.48 0.15 6.78
CA THR A 269 -18.17 -0.45 6.64
C THR A 269 -17.11 0.61 6.93
N GLY A 270 -16.00 0.19 7.53
CA GLY A 270 -14.90 1.04 7.94
C GLY A 270 -15.22 2.03 9.06
N SER A 271 -16.14 1.66 9.96
CA SER A 271 -16.42 2.46 11.14
C SER A 271 -15.19 2.57 12.03
N VAL A 272 -14.83 3.80 12.42
CA VAL A 272 -13.79 4.05 13.43
C VAL A 272 -14.35 3.90 14.85
N GLN A 273 -15.65 4.09 14.99
CA GLN A 273 -16.37 4.04 16.24
C GLN A 273 -17.77 3.47 16.01
N CYS A 274 -18.31 2.74 16.98
CA CYS A 274 -19.68 2.28 17.01
C CYS A 274 -20.61 3.34 17.60
N ASP A 275 -21.81 3.41 17.03
CA ASP A 275 -22.88 4.28 17.48
C ASP A 275 -23.61 3.66 18.68
N LEU A 276 -24.07 4.51 19.59
CA LEU A 276 -24.88 4.11 20.76
C LEU A 276 -26.27 3.67 20.30
N CYS A 277 -26.79 2.56 20.83
CA CYS A 277 -28.18 2.19 20.60
C CYS A 277 -29.10 3.23 21.27
N PRO A 278 -29.94 3.96 20.50
CA PRO A 278 -30.78 5.02 21.04
C PRO A 278 -31.92 4.44 21.90
N THR A 279 -32.42 5.24 22.85
CA THR A 279 -33.60 4.90 23.65
C THR A 279 -34.80 4.61 22.74
N GLY A 280 -35.65 3.67 23.15
CA GLY A 280 -36.78 3.23 22.34
C GLY A 280 -36.41 2.27 21.21
N SER A 281 -35.12 2.00 20.98
CA SER A 281 -34.67 0.97 20.03
C SER A 281 -33.85 -0.12 20.71
N SER A 282 -33.85 -1.30 20.10
CA SER A 282 -33.00 -2.43 20.50
C SER A 282 -31.99 -2.74 19.41
N CYS A 283 -30.75 -3.00 19.83
CA CYS A 283 -29.64 -3.37 18.96
C CYS A 283 -29.16 -4.77 19.33
N ALA A 284 -29.94 -5.79 18.94
CA ALA A 284 -29.61 -7.19 19.19
C ALA A 284 -28.39 -7.64 18.36
N ASN A 285 -28.31 -7.14 17.13
CA ASN A 285 -27.20 -7.36 16.21
C ASN A 285 -26.45 -6.04 16.00
N THR A 286 -25.13 -6.10 16.07
CA THR A 286 -24.28 -4.90 15.99
C THR A 286 -24.13 -4.37 14.57
N ASP A 287 -24.40 -5.20 13.56
CA ASP A 287 -24.30 -4.92 12.13
C ASP A 287 -25.61 -4.43 11.49
N GLN A 288 -26.67 -4.30 12.29
CA GLN A 288 -28.00 -3.89 11.83
C GLN A 288 -28.40 -2.52 12.40
N ALA A 289 -29.28 -1.82 11.67
CA ALA A 289 -29.87 -0.59 12.15
C ALA A 289 -30.74 -0.86 13.39
N PRO A 290 -30.84 0.10 14.35
CA PRO A 290 -31.61 -0.06 15.57
C PRO A 290 -33.07 -0.40 15.24
N GLN A 291 -33.57 -1.45 15.87
CA GLN A 291 -34.95 -1.88 15.68
C GLN A 291 -35.83 -1.19 16.73
N LEU A 292 -36.80 -0.41 16.27
CA LEU A 292 -37.76 0.27 17.14
C LEU A 292 -38.50 -0.76 17.99
N CYS A 293 -38.68 -0.45 19.27
CA CYS A 293 -39.46 -1.30 20.15
C CYS A 293 -40.94 -1.25 19.77
N PRO A 294 -41.58 -2.41 19.58
CA PRO A 294 -42.99 -2.47 19.22
C PRO A 294 -43.88 -1.95 20.36
N PRO A 295 -45.16 -1.63 20.08
CA PRO A 295 -46.11 -1.22 21.11
C PRO A 295 -46.16 -2.23 22.27
N GLY A 296 -46.36 -1.71 23.47
CA GLY A 296 -46.32 -2.49 24.72
C GLY A 296 -44.92 -2.79 25.24
N THR A 297 -43.87 -2.31 24.56
CA THR A 297 -42.49 -2.46 24.99
C THR A 297 -41.74 -1.12 24.96
N TYR A 298 -40.70 -1.02 25.77
CA TYR A 298 -39.82 0.14 25.84
C TYR A 298 -38.35 -0.28 25.93
N SER A 299 -37.43 0.65 25.73
CA SER A 299 -36.01 0.40 25.96
C SER A 299 -35.24 1.65 26.37
N ASP A 300 -34.28 1.44 27.26
CA ASP A 300 -33.33 2.46 27.70
C ASP A 300 -32.13 2.53 26.75
N LEU A 301 -31.25 3.52 26.94
CA LEU A 301 -30.03 3.67 26.16
C LEU A 301 -29.17 2.39 26.23
N LYS A 302 -28.53 2.00 25.11
CA LYS A 302 -27.71 0.77 24.99
C LYS A 302 -28.47 -0.54 25.19
N SER A 303 -29.79 -0.57 24.97
CA SER A 303 -30.56 -1.80 25.08
C SER A 303 -30.31 -2.75 23.91
N THR A 304 -30.10 -4.03 24.20
CA THR A 304 -30.01 -5.10 23.18
C THR A 304 -31.34 -5.81 22.92
N ARG A 305 -32.35 -5.53 23.74
CA ARG A 305 -33.70 -6.09 23.64
C ARG A 305 -34.73 -5.09 24.14
N CYS A 306 -35.95 -5.19 23.65
CA CYS A 306 -37.08 -4.41 24.16
C CYS A 306 -37.65 -5.07 25.43
N THR A 307 -37.97 -4.24 26.41
CA THR A 307 -38.53 -4.64 27.70
C THR A 307 -40.03 -4.43 27.68
N ALA A 308 -40.82 -5.43 28.07
CA ALA A 308 -42.27 -5.27 28.15
C ALA A 308 -42.67 -4.27 29.24
N CYS A 309 -43.72 -3.48 28.99
CA CYS A 309 -44.25 -2.61 30.02
C CYS A 309 -44.76 -3.43 31.22
N PRO A 310 -44.47 -2.99 32.46
CA PRO A 310 -45.01 -3.64 33.65
C PRO A 310 -46.55 -3.52 33.68
N GLN A 311 -47.20 -4.42 34.43
CA GLN A 311 -48.66 -4.39 34.56
C GLN A 311 -49.15 -3.01 35.06
N GLY A 312 -50.24 -2.52 34.46
CA GLY A 312 -50.76 -1.18 34.76
C GLY A 312 -50.06 -0.05 34.00
N TYR A 313 -49.12 -0.35 33.12
CA TYR A 313 -48.47 0.61 32.23
C TYR A 313 -48.69 0.25 30.76
N TYR A 314 -48.67 1.25 29.88
CA TYR A 314 -48.92 1.06 28.45
C TYR A 314 -48.05 1.99 27.60
N THR A 315 -47.80 1.57 26.36
CA THR A 315 -47.29 2.43 25.29
C THR A 315 -47.79 1.94 23.94
N VAL A 316 -48.30 2.85 23.12
CA VAL A 316 -48.91 2.54 21.83
C VAL A 316 -48.01 2.93 20.65
N ALA A 317 -46.95 3.69 20.90
CA ALA A 317 -46.04 4.15 19.88
C ALA A 317 -44.90 3.15 19.69
N ASN A 318 -44.49 2.93 18.43
CA ASN A 318 -43.19 2.33 18.15
C ASN A 318 -42.08 3.24 18.67
N GLY A 319 -41.04 2.67 19.27
CA GLY A 319 -39.89 3.46 19.71
C GLY A 319 -40.02 4.08 21.09
N SER A 320 -40.87 3.52 21.98
CA SER A 320 -41.08 4.12 23.29
C SER A 320 -39.85 3.99 24.20
N SER A 321 -39.38 5.09 24.78
CA SER A 321 -38.28 5.07 25.76
C SER A 321 -38.75 4.77 27.19
N SER A 322 -40.06 4.85 27.45
CA SER A 322 -40.67 4.57 28.74
C SER A 322 -42.12 4.14 28.55
N CYS A 323 -42.73 3.58 29.60
CA CYS A 323 -44.16 3.25 29.61
C CYS A 323 -44.95 4.29 30.41
N ASN A 324 -46.14 4.61 29.92
CA ASN A 324 -47.06 5.52 30.60
C ASN A 324 -47.88 4.75 31.63
N ILE A 325 -48.04 5.29 32.84
CA ILE A 325 -48.95 4.71 33.83
C ILE A 325 -50.40 4.80 33.33
N CYS A 326 -51.19 3.75 33.53
CA CYS A 326 -52.59 3.75 33.16
C CYS A 326 -53.33 4.87 33.93
N PRO A 327 -53.98 5.82 33.25
CA PRO A 327 -54.64 6.93 33.91
C PRO A 327 -55.87 6.46 34.69
N ARG A 328 -56.18 7.14 35.79
CA ARG A 328 -57.40 6.89 36.57
C ARG A 328 -58.65 6.93 35.68
N GLY A 329 -59.60 6.03 35.95
CA GLY A 329 -60.82 5.86 35.15
C GLY A 329 -60.65 5.02 33.89
N TYR A 330 -59.44 4.53 33.59
CA TYR A 330 -59.17 3.66 32.45
C TYR A 330 -58.57 2.34 32.93
N GLN A 331 -58.82 1.29 32.15
CA GLN A 331 -58.17 -0.01 32.32
C GLN A 331 -57.17 -0.27 31.18
N CYS A 332 -56.02 -0.80 31.53
CA CYS A 332 -54.96 -1.17 30.60
C CYS A 332 -54.69 -2.67 30.72
N SER A 333 -55.52 -3.48 30.06
CA SER A 333 -55.42 -4.95 30.07
C SER A 333 -54.34 -5.48 29.13
N ALA A 334 -53.99 -4.71 28.11
CA ALA A 334 -52.93 -5.00 27.15
C ALA A 334 -52.03 -3.75 27.03
N ALA A 335 -50.72 -3.94 27.15
CA ALA A 335 -49.75 -2.84 27.22
C ALA A 335 -49.54 -2.12 25.87
N ASP A 336 -49.86 -2.80 24.77
CA ASP A 336 -49.75 -2.35 23.37
C ASP A 336 -50.97 -1.57 22.88
N GLN A 337 -52.04 -1.52 23.69
CA GLN A 337 -53.31 -0.91 23.33
C GLN A 337 -53.54 0.43 24.07
N PRO A 338 -54.31 1.36 23.47
CA PRO A 338 -54.68 2.59 24.16
C PRO A 338 -55.58 2.29 25.38
N PRO A 339 -55.54 3.11 26.44
CA PRO A 339 -56.33 2.88 27.65
C PRO A 339 -57.82 2.82 27.34
N LYS A 340 -58.50 1.79 27.82
CA LYS A 340 -59.95 1.62 27.62
C LYS A 340 -60.69 2.25 28.79
N SER A 341 -61.62 3.16 28.50
CA SER A 341 -62.40 3.83 29.54
C SER A 341 -63.27 2.84 30.33
N CYS A 342 -63.34 3.01 31.64
CA CYS A 342 -64.22 2.20 32.47
C CYS A 342 -65.70 2.50 32.19
N PRO A 343 -66.54 1.46 31.99
CA PRO A 343 -67.97 1.64 31.84
C PRO A 343 -68.60 2.14 33.16
N LYS A 344 -69.84 2.62 33.06
CA LYS A 344 -70.62 3.04 34.23
C LYS A 344 -70.73 1.90 35.25
N GLY A 345 -70.82 2.25 36.53
CA GLY A 345 -70.86 1.30 37.65
C GLY A 345 -69.50 0.70 38.01
N THR A 346 -68.43 1.09 37.32
CA THR A 346 -67.06 0.64 37.59
C THR A 346 -66.11 1.84 37.72
N TYR A 347 -64.98 1.63 38.39
CA TYR A 347 -63.94 2.63 38.58
C TYR A 347 -62.55 2.02 38.42
N ALA A 348 -61.55 2.89 38.21
CA ALA A 348 -60.15 2.48 38.15
C ALA A 348 -59.25 3.55 38.79
N SER A 349 -58.32 3.11 39.63
CA SER A 349 -57.21 3.92 40.14
C SER A 349 -56.03 3.92 39.14
N TYR A 350 -55.00 4.72 39.39
CA TYR A 350 -53.78 4.71 38.57
C TYR A 350 -53.19 3.30 38.49
N GLY A 351 -52.80 2.89 37.29
CA GLY A 351 -52.21 1.57 37.05
C GLY A 351 -53.18 0.39 37.06
N SER A 352 -54.50 0.64 36.98
CA SER A 352 -55.49 -0.46 36.95
C SER A 352 -55.43 -1.25 35.64
N THR A 353 -55.28 -2.57 35.74
CA THR A 353 -55.35 -3.48 34.59
C THR A 353 -56.78 -3.82 34.19
N ASN A 354 -57.72 -3.74 35.14
CA ASN A 354 -59.15 -3.98 34.96
C ASN A 354 -59.97 -2.96 35.74
N CYS A 355 -61.17 -2.64 35.26
CA CYS A 355 -62.12 -1.81 36.00
C CYS A 355 -62.73 -2.59 37.16
N GLN A 356 -62.71 -1.99 38.34
CA GLN A 356 -63.31 -2.55 39.55
C GLN A 356 -64.77 -2.13 39.64
N SER A 357 -65.67 -3.08 39.92
CA SER A 357 -67.08 -2.76 40.13
C SER A 357 -67.29 -1.99 41.41
N CYS A 358 -68.19 -1.01 41.40
CA CYS A 358 -68.64 -0.39 42.64
C CYS A 358 -69.44 -1.39 43.48
N ASN A 359 -69.21 -1.38 44.79
CA ASN A 359 -70.07 -2.10 45.72
C ASN A 359 -71.46 -1.45 45.74
N ARG A 360 -72.50 -2.23 46.08
CA ARG A 360 -73.84 -1.69 46.31
C ARG A 360 -73.77 -0.63 47.41
N GLY A 361 -74.56 0.44 47.28
CA GLY A 361 -74.45 1.62 48.17
C GLY A 361 -73.43 2.65 47.68
N TYR A 362 -72.77 2.39 46.55
CA TYR A 362 -71.92 3.36 45.83
C TYR A 362 -72.32 3.41 44.36
N TYR A 363 -72.05 4.54 43.70
CA TYR A 363 -72.39 4.75 42.29
C TYR A 363 -71.24 5.39 41.51
N ALA A 364 -71.18 5.09 40.21
CA ALA A 364 -70.23 5.63 39.24
C ALA A 364 -70.96 5.85 37.90
N VAL A 365 -71.65 6.98 37.78
CA VAL A 365 -72.55 7.27 36.64
C VAL A 365 -71.82 7.76 35.39
N SER A 366 -70.56 8.17 35.53
CA SER A 366 -69.72 8.70 34.45
C SER A 366 -68.89 7.58 33.84
N LEU A 367 -68.77 7.58 32.50
CA LEU A 367 -67.64 6.91 31.85
C LEU A 367 -66.36 7.48 32.45
N ASN A 368 -65.32 6.66 32.62
CA ASN A 368 -64.02 7.03 33.20
C ASN A 368 -64.01 7.41 34.69
N SER A 369 -64.95 6.91 35.49
CA SER A 369 -64.97 7.17 36.93
C SER A 369 -63.67 6.69 37.63
N SER A 370 -63.00 7.58 38.38
CA SER A 370 -61.76 7.25 39.10
C SER A 370 -61.97 6.67 40.50
N LEU A 371 -63.18 6.81 41.05
CA LEU A 371 -63.58 6.30 42.36
C LEU A 371 -65.10 6.11 42.37
N CYS A 372 -65.57 5.21 43.22
CA CYS A 372 -67.00 5.07 43.50
C CYS A 372 -67.43 6.09 44.54
N ILE A 373 -68.53 6.79 44.27
CA ILE A 373 -69.06 7.81 45.17
C ILE A 373 -70.11 7.13 46.07
N PRO A 374 -70.02 7.22 47.40
CA PRO A 374 -71.07 6.68 48.28
C PRO A 374 -72.39 7.43 48.05
N CYS A 375 -73.52 6.72 48.17
CA CYS A 375 -74.82 7.38 48.18
C CYS A 375 -74.87 8.34 49.38
N ALA A 376 -75.25 9.59 49.12
CA ALA A 376 -75.44 10.57 50.17
C ALA A 376 -76.56 10.11 51.11
N PRO A 377 -76.49 10.44 52.42
CA PRO A 377 -77.58 10.17 53.34
C PRO A 377 -78.92 10.75 52.82
N GLY A 378 -80.04 10.05 53.04
CA GLY A 378 -81.36 10.37 52.46
C GLY A 378 -81.55 9.91 51.01
N TYR A 379 -80.54 9.27 50.41
CA TYR A 379 -80.61 8.65 49.09
C TYR A 379 -80.08 7.21 49.16
N TYR A 380 -80.56 6.35 48.27
CA TYR A 380 -80.10 4.96 48.15
C TYR A 380 -79.66 4.65 46.72
N CYS A 381 -78.73 3.71 46.56
CA CYS A 381 -78.31 3.20 45.26
C CYS A 381 -78.37 1.67 45.23
N ASP A 382 -79.40 1.17 44.55
CA ASP A 382 -79.61 -0.25 44.23
C ASP A 382 -78.93 -0.66 42.90
N ASP A 383 -78.65 0.31 42.04
CA ASP A 383 -77.91 0.20 40.78
C ASP A 383 -76.71 1.16 40.78
N THR A 384 -75.51 0.62 40.57
CA THR A 384 -74.25 1.37 40.62
C THR A 384 -74.02 2.25 39.39
N THR A 385 -74.80 2.05 38.31
CA THR A 385 -74.72 2.79 37.05
C THR A 385 -75.62 4.02 37.00
N MET A 386 -76.52 4.15 37.99
CA MET A 386 -77.55 5.18 38.06
C MET A 386 -77.28 6.20 39.16
N CYS A 387 -77.89 7.38 39.03
CA CYS A 387 -77.85 8.38 40.09
C CYS A 387 -78.61 7.88 41.33
N PRO A 388 -78.18 8.26 42.54
CA PRO A 388 -78.86 7.88 43.77
C PRO A 388 -80.34 8.29 43.75
N LYS A 389 -81.21 7.37 44.13
CA LYS A 389 -82.65 7.60 44.22
C LYS A 389 -82.97 8.20 45.58
N GLN A 390 -83.79 9.25 45.60
CA GLN A 390 -84.22 9.87 46.84
C GLN A 390 -85.19 8.95 47.59
N CYS A 391 -85.04 8.84 48.91
CA CYS A 391 -86.01 8.12 49.72
C CYS A 391 -87.40 8.74 49.63
N GLY A 392 -88.43 7.91 49.50
CA GLY A 392 -89.83 8.31 49.49
C GLY A 392 -90.28 8.97 50.80
N GLN A 393 -91.55 9.38 50.85
CA GLN A 393 -92.13 10.00 52.05
C GLN A 393 -92.04 9.07 53.27
N GLY A 394 -91.59 9.61 54.41
CA GLY A 394 -91.48 8.85 55.66
C GLY A 394 -90.38 7.78 55.66
N MET A 395 -89.47 7.78 54.68
CA MET A 395 -88.37 6.83 54.56
C MET A 395 -87.02 7.55 54.75
N PHE A 396 -86.12 6.95 55.53
CA PHE A 396 -84.77 7.48 55.77
C PHE A 396 -83.66 6.50 55.34
N SER A 397 -82.45 7.04 55.11
CA SER A 397 -81.27 6.22 54.82
C SER A 397 -79.96 6.90 55.24
N ASP A 398 -79.00 6.10 55.71
CA ASP A 398 -77.65 6.55 56.04
C ASP A 398 -76.74 6.64 54.80
N SER A 399 -75.49 7.11 54.99
CA SER A 399 -74.49 7.10 53.91
C SER A 399 -74.26 5.69 53.38
N ALA A 400 -74.11 5.57 52.06
CA ALA A 400 -73.91 4.30 51.35
C ALA A 400 -75.07 3.29 51.49
N ALA A 401 -76.30 3.75 51.66
CA ALA A 401 -77.47 2.89 51.74
C ALA A 401 -77.85 2.25 50.39
N ILE A 402 -78.28 0.99 50.46
CA ILE A 402 -78.77 0.20 49.30
C ILE A 402 -80.30 0.21 49.16
N SER A 403 -81.00 0.63 50.20
CA SER A 403 -82.46 0.77 50.27
C SER A 403 -82.80 1.77 51.38
N CYS A 404 -84.01 2.32 51.34
CA CYS A 404 -84.52 3.16 52.42
C CYS A 404 -85.31 2.33 53.43
N ILE A 405 -85.29 2.78 54.69
CA ILE A 405 -86.01 2.16 55.80
C ILE A 405 -87.06 3.12 56.34
N GLN A 406 -88.13 2.58 56.92
CA GLN A 406 -89.23 3.39 57.46
C GLN A 406 -88.76 4.22 58.66
N CYS A 407 -89.09 5.52 58.64
CA CYS A 407 -88.86 6.42 59.76
C CYS A 407 -90.07 6.39 60.69
N ASN A 408 -89.89 5.86 61.91
CA ASN A 408 -90.96 5.70 62.89
C ASN A 408 -91.37 7.01 63.59
N ASN A 409 -90.75 8.14 63.23
CA ASN A 409 -91.12 9.45 63.73
C ASN A 409 -92.29 10.02 62.92
N PRO A 410 -93.50 10.15 63.51
CA PRO A 410 -94.70 10.59 62.78
C PRO A 410 -94.56 12.01 62.20
N ASN A 411 -93.68 12.84 62.78
CA ASN A 411 -93.38 14.19 62.28
C ASN A 411 -92.66 14.20 60.94
N CYS A 412 -92.01 13.10 60.56
CA CYS A 412 -91.27 13.00 59.29
C CYS A 412 -92.09 12.34 58.16
N SER A 413 -93.35 11.97 58.40
CA SER A 413 -94.19 11.17 57.48
C SER A 413 -94.40 11.76 56.08
N SER A 414 -94.31 13.09 55.92
CA SER A 414 -94.47 13.80 54.64
C SER A 414 -93.13 14.21 53.99
N ILE A 415 -92.01 13.96 54.66
CA ILE A 415 -90.68 14.43 54.26
C ILE A 415 -90.01 13.36 53.38
N MET A 416 -89.45 13.78 52.25
CA MET A 416 -88.67 12.92 51.35
C MET A 416 -87.18 13.09 51.58
N GLY A 417 -86.40 12.03 51.38
CA GLY A 417 -84.94 12.06 51.49
C GLY A 417 -84.41 12.34 52.89
N ILE A 418 -85.04 11.76 53.91
CA ILE A 418 -84.66 11.92 55.32
C ILE A 418 -83.32 11.20 55.57
N PHE A 419 -82.37 11.83 56.26
CA PHE A 419 -81.15 11.15 56.70
C PHE A 419 -81.05 10.98 58.21
N ASP A 420 -81.77 11.79 58.97
CA ASP A 420 -81.88 11.64 60.42
C ASP A 420 -83.37 11.63 60.78
N CYS A 421 -83.83 10.49 61.28
CA CYS A 421 -85.24 10.25 61.63
C CYS A 421 -85.65 10.97 62.92
N ASP A 422 -84.71 11.35 63.78
CA ASP A 422 -85.03 12.06 65.03
C ASP A 422 -85.29 13.55 64.75
N THR A 423 -84.50 14.15 63.88
CA THR A 423 -84.60 15.58 63.52
C THR A 423 -85.35 15.86 62.22
N CYS A 424 -85.81 14.82 61.52
CA CYS A 424 -86.43 14.88 60.20
C CYS A 424 -85.59 15.66 59.16
N THR A 425 -84.27 15.65 59.28
CA THR A 425 -83.41 16.46 58.39
C THR A 425 -83.23 15.79 57.02
N GLN A 426 -83.28 16.60 55.97
CA GLN A 426 -83.15 16.14 54.58
C GLN A 426 -81.70 16.06 54.15
N GLY A 427 -81.37 14.99 53.42
CA GLY A 427 -80.08 14.82 52.78
C GLY A 427 -79.84 15.85 51.68
N LYS A 428 -78.61 16.34 51.56
CA LYS A 428 -78.24 17.21 50.44
C LYS A 428 -78.30 16.39 49.13
N PRO A 429 -78.90 16.93 48.05
CA PRO A 429 -78.98 16.23 46.78
C PRO A 429 -77.57 15.92 46.25
N PRO A 430 -77.33 14.68 45.77
CA PRO A 430 -76.05 14.34 45.17
C PRO A 430 -75.80 15.19 43.93
N GLN A 431 -74.54 15.59 43.73
CA GLN A 431 -74.07 16.30 42.54
C GLN A 431 -74.00 15.32 41.34
N CYS A 432 -75.14 14.75 40.95
CA CYS A 432 -75.25 13.79 39.85
C CYS A 432 -75.65 14.47 38.52
N LYS A 433 -76.04 15.76 38.59
CA LYS A 433 -76.33 16.60 37.43
C LYS A 433 -75.10 17.42 37.06
N GLN A 434 -74.32 16.95 36.09
CA GLN A 434 -73.69 17.75 35.01
C GLN A 434 -72.67 16.90 34.21
N ILE A 435 -73.12 15.93 33.41
CA ILE A 435 -72.31 15.44 32.25
C ILE A 435 -73.17 15.26 30.98
N SER A 436 -74.51 15.15 31.07
CA SER A 436 -75.36 15.08 29.87
C SER A 436 -75.67 16.44 29.21
N GLN A 437 -75.29 17.58 29.80
CA GLN A 437 -75.60 18.92 29.26
C GLN A 437 -74.41 19.70 28.69
N HIS A 438 -73.15 19.28 28.92
CA HIS A 438 -72.00 19.98 28.34
C HIS A 438 -71.64 19.55 26.92
N LEU A 439 -72.10 18.37 26.45
CA LEU A 439 -71.96 17.95 25.04
C LEU A 439 -73.00 18.58 24.10
N LYS A 440 -73.92 19.42 24.59
CA LYS A 440 -74.81 20.24 23.76
C LYS A 440 -74.34 21.70 23.59
N ARG A 441 -73.22 22.10 24.21
CA ARG A 441 -72.66 23.47 24.10
C ARG A 441 -71.28 23.56 23.45
N ILE A 442 -70.75 22.46 22.93
CA ILE A 442 -69.54 22.45 22.08
C ILE A 442 -69.89 21.66 20.81
N LYS A 443 -70.58 22.35 19.89
CA LYS A 443 -70.67 22.02 18.47
C LYS A 443 -70.08 23.21 17.72
#